data_AF-A0AAV2SCH3-F1
#
_entry.id   AF-A0AAV2SCH3-F1
#
_cell.length_a   1.000
_cell.length_b   1.000
_cell.length_c   1.000
_cell.angle_alpha   90.00
_cell.angle_beta   90.00
_cell.angle_gamma   90.00
#
_symmetry.space_group_name_H-M   'P 1'
#
loop_
_entity.id
_entity.type
_entity.pdbx_description
1 polymer ?
#
loop_
_entity_poly.entity_id
_entity_poly.type
_entity_poly.pdbx_seq_one_letter_code
_entity_poly.pdbx_strand_id
1 'polypeptide(L)'
;MAELAEMKELVAQMVRENARLVQAMARAPVPAPVPAPVDPAVGRAEKVAKLSLALRKSHKVKDFKDASETNIREWLKRFDQEAGSLKKMSGINDDLTRSEYVEVIKDKLEYQVVKRLDAVFIAKRPAITWEAVTTVELHTCLKKNLDPKKLMSAVYCANLVQIE
;
A
#
# COMPACT_ATOMS: atom_id res chain seq x y z
N MET A 1 35.61 22.61 57.22
CA MET A 1 34.94 23.91 56.91
C MET A 1 35.42 24.50 55.57
N ALA A 2 36.71 24.41 55.21
CA ALA A 2 37.25 24.93 53.95
C ALA A 2 36.71 24.22 52.68
N GLU A 3 36.64 22.88 52.68
CA GLU A 3 36.18 22.09 51.53
C GLU A 3 34.71 22.36 51.13
N LEU A 4 33.86 22.67 52.11
CA LEU A 4 32.45 23.02 51.86
C LEU A 4 32.33 24.42 51.22
N ALA A 5 33.27 25.32 51.48
CA ALA A 5 33.31 26.63 50.86
C ALA A 5 33.77 26.53 49.39
N GLU A 6 34.78 25.71 49.11
CA GLU A 6 35.26 25.45 47.75
C GLU A 6 34.19 24.78 46.87
N MET A 7 33.47 23.80 47.42
CA MET A 7 32.37 23.14 46.69
C MET A 7 31.21 24.10 46.40
N LYS A 8 30.91 25.04 47.31
CA LYS A 8 29.90 26.08 47.07
C LYS A 8 30.31 27.05 45.97
N GLU A 9 31.59 27.42 45.91
CA GLU A 9 32.09 28.30 44.85
C GLU A 9 32.08 27.60 43.48
N LEU A 10 32.45 26.32 43.43
CA LEU A 10 32.40 25.53 42.20
C LEU A 10 30.97 25.38 41.68
N VAL A 11 30.00 25.12 42.56
CA VAL A 11 28.58 25.05 42.19
C VAL A 11 28.08 26.42 41.71
N ALA A 12 28.46 27.50 42.38
CA ALA A 12 28.11 28.86 41.95
C ALA A 12 28.69 29.17 40.56
N GLN A 13 29.91 28.72 40.27
CA GLN A 13 30.56 28.89 38.98
C GLN A 13 29.86 28.08 37.88
N MET A 14 29.51 26.82 38.13
CA MET A 14 28.71 26.00 37.20
C MET A 14 27.33 26.61 36.91
N VAL A 15 26.64 27.13 37.93
CA VAL A 15 25.32 27.75 37.74
C VAL A 15 25.42 29.01 36.87
N ARG A 16 26.46 29.83 37.06
CA ARG A 16 26.72 31.01 36.22
C ARG A 16 27.01 30.64 34.77
N GLU A 17 27.79 29.58 34.55
CA GLU A 17 28.13 29.11 33.20
C GLU A 17 26.92 28.51 32.48
N ASN A 18 26.10 27.72 33.17
CA ASN A 18 24.83 27.21 32.64
C ASN A 18 23.86 28.34 32.30
N ALA A 19 23.72 29.35 33.15
CA ALA A 19 22.89 30.52 32.84
C ALA A 19 23.35 31.26 31.58
N ARG A 20 24.67 31.34 31.36
CA ARG A 20 25.25 31.95 30.16
C ARG A 20 24.99 31.11 28.90
N LEU A 21 25.09 29.79 28.99
CA LEU A 21 24.78 28.87 27.88
C LEU A 21 23.30 28.93 27.51
N VAL A 22 22.40 28.95 28.50
CA VAL A 22 20.95 29.09 28.25
C VAL A 22 20.61 30.43 27.62
N GLN A 23 21.23 31.53 28.06
CA GLN A 23 21.03 32.84 27.42
C GLN A 23 21.60 32.90 25.99
N ALA A 24 22.73 32.22 25.72
CA ALA A 24 23.30 32.13 24.38
C ALA A 24 22.39 31.32 23.43
N MET A 25 21.80 30.23 23.92
CA MET A 25 20.81 29.43 23.17
C MET A 25 19.52 30.20 22.91
N ALA A 26 19.05 31.02 23.87
CA ALA A 26 17.86 31.83 23.71
C ALA A 26 18.03 33.02 22.75
N ARG A 27 19.27 33.46 22.50
CA ARG A 27 19.62 34.55 21.56
C ARG A 27 20.00 34.08 20.16
N ALA A 28 20.18 32.77 19.94
CA ALA A 28 20.38 32.25 18.61
C ALA A 28 19.05 32.37 17.84
N PRO A 29 19.00 33.06 16.68
CA PRO A 29 17.84 33.00 15.82
C PRO A 29 17.64 31.53 15.43
N VAL A 30 16.54 30.94 15.88
CA VAL A 30 16.15 29.59 15.45
C VAL A 30 16.07 29.67 13.93
N PRO A 31 16.92 28.95 13.17
CA PRO A 31 16.76 28.92 11.74
C PRO A 31 15.34 28.43 11.48
N ALA A 32 14.55 29.23 10.76
CA ALA A 32 13.20 28.84 10.37
C ALA A 32 13.27 27.43 9.80
N PRO A 33 12.39 26.50 10.20
CA PRO A 33 12.41 25.15 9.66
C PRO A 33 12.24 25.28 8.15
N VAL A 34 13.33 25.02 7.41
CA VAL A 34 13.30 24.97 5.96
C VAL A 34 12.37 23.80 5.65
N PRO A 35 11.23 24.01 4.95
CA PRO A 35 10.39 22.89 4.57
C PRO A 35 11.25 21.95 3.75
N ALA A 36 11.41 20.71 4.22
CA ALA A 36 12.15 19.70 3.49
C ALA A 36 11.59 19.62 2.07
N PRO A 37 12.43 19.48 1.02
CA PRO A 37 11.95 19.29 -0.32
C PRO A 37 11.00 18.09 -0.31
N VAL A 38 9.75 18.30 -0.70
CA VAL A 38 8.77 17.21 -0.80
C VAL A 38 9.32 16.23 -1.83
N ASP A 39 9.77 15.07 -1.37
CA ASP A 39 10.28 14.03 -2.25
C ASP A 39 9.18 13.69 -3.26
N PRO A 40 9.44 13.79 -4.58
CA PRO A 40 8.45 13.48 -5.60
C PRO A 40 7.88 12.06 -5.46
N ALA A 41 8.63 11.12 -4.86
CA ALA A 41 8.14 9.78 -4.53
C ALA A 41 7.05 9.80 -3.45
N VAL A 42 7.19 10.65 -2.42
CA VAL A 42 6.18 10.82 -1.36
C VAL A 42 4.91 11.44 -1.93
N GLY A 43 5.05 12.45 -2.80
CA GLY A 43 3.91 13.06 -3.50
C GLY A 43 3.17 12.08 -4.41
N ARG A 44 3.85 11.08 -4.97
CA ARG A 44 3.19 10.03 -5.76
C ARG A 44 2.46 9.00 -4.88
N ALA A 45 3.06 8.58 -3.78
CA ALA A 45 2.44 7.67 -2.83
C ALA A 45 1.13 8.24 -2.26
N GLU A 46 1.10 9.52 -1.91
CA GLU A 46 -0.13 10.21 -1.46
C GLU A 46 -1.23 10.19 -2.52
N LYS A 47 -0.87 10.40 -3.79
CA LYS A 47 -1.83 10.35 -4.91
C LYS A 47 -2.39 8.94 -5.12
N VAL A 48 -1.56 7.90 -4.97
CA VAL A 48 -2.00 6.50 -5.06
C VAL A 48 -2.89 6.12 -3.88
N ALA A 49 -2.57 6.60 -2.67
CA ALA A 49 -3.44 6.44 -1.50
C ALA A 49 -4.80 7.13 -1.71
N LYS A 50 -4.81 8.34 -2.30
CA LYS A 50 -6.03 9.05 -2.69
C LYS A 50 -6.85 8.28 -3.72
N LEU A 51 -6.20 7.68 -4.73
CA LEU A 51 -6.84 6.80 -5.71
C LEU A 51 -7.51 5.60 -5.03
N SER A 52 -6.78 4.91 -4.14
CA SER A 52 -7.29 3.75 -3.40
C SER A 52 -8.52 4.13 -2.56
N LEU A 53 -8.46 5.27 -1.88
CA LEU A 53 -9.60 5.81 -1.12
C LEU A 53 -10.80 6.14 -2.02
N ALA A 54 -10.55 6.74 -3.19
CA ALA A 54 -11.60 7.06 -4.15
C ALA A 54 -12.27 5.78 -4.69
N LEU A 55 -11.50 4.73 -4.97
CA LEU A 55 -12.00 3.42 -5.41
C LEU A 55 -12.80 2.70 -4.32
N ARG A 56 -12.41 2.81 -3.04
CA ARG A 56 -13.21 2.29 -1.92
C ARG A 56 -14.56 3.00 -1.79
N LYS A 57 -14.60 4.30 -2.08
CA LYS A 57 -15.83 5.12 -2.04
C LYS A 57 -16.66 5.05 -3.32
N SER A 58 -16.12 4.51 -4.40
CA SER A 58 -16.83 4.42 -5.68
C SER A 58 -17.97 3.41 -5.60
N HIS A 59 -19.18 3.86 -5.93
CA HIS A 59 -20.36 3.01 -6.02
C HIS A 59 -20.41 2.18 -7.31
N LYS A 60 -19.54 2.50 -8.29
CA LYS A 60 -19.52 1.84 -9.61
C LYS A 60 -18.81 0.50 -9.59
N VAL A 61 -17.84 0.33 -8.69
CA VAL A 61 -17.06 -0.90 -8.55
C VAL A 61 -17.06 -1.31 -7.07
N LYS A 62 -17.90 -2.27 -6.73
CA LYS A 62 -17.90 -2.93 -5.43
C LYS A 62 -16.73 -3.91 -5.33
N ASP A 63 -16.39 -4.31 -4.12
CA ASP A 63 -15.32 -5.29 -3.90
C ASP A 63 -15.71 -6.64 -4.49
N PHE A 64 -14.76 -7.32 -5.12
CA PHE A 64 -15.00 -8.63 -5.69
C PHE A 64 -15.04 -9.70 -4.59
N LYS A 65 -16.07 -10.53 -4.63
CA LYS A 65 -16.30 -11.65 -3.69
C LYS A 65 -16.37 -12.97 -4.44
N ASP A 66 -15.93 -14.05 -3.83
CA ASP A 66 -15.90 -15.37 -4.50
C ASP A 66 -17.32 -15.90 -4.80
N ALA A 67 -18.28 -15.56 -3.94
CA ALA A 67 -19.71 -15.86 -4.12
C ALA A 67 -20.48 -14.75 -4.88
N SER A 68 -19.76 -13.82 -5.54
CA SER A 68 -20.40 -12.76 -6.31
C SER A 68 -21.05 -13.32 -7.58
N GLU A 69 -22.29 -12.91 -7.86
CA GLU A 69 -22.96 -13.16 -9.14
C GLU A 69 -22.26 -12.44 -10.31
N THR A 70 -21.39 -11.46 -10.02
CA THR A 70 -20.67 -10.70 -11.04
C THR A 70 -19.51 -11.50 -11.62
N ASN A 71 -19.47 -11.68 -12.93
CA ASN A 71 -18.35 -12.34 -13.60
C ASN A 71 -17.03 -11.56 -13.41
N ILE A 72 -15.95 -12.25 -13.02
CA ILE A 72 -14.63 -11.62 -12.77
C ILE A 72 -14.10 -10.83 -13.97
N ARG A 73 -14.40 -11.22 -15.22
CA ARG A 73 -13.98 -10.49 -16.42
C ARG A 73 -14.69 -9.16 -16.54
N GLU A 74 -15.99 -9.14 -16.28
CA GLU A 74 -16.79 -7.93 -16.31
C GLU A 74 -16.40 -7.01 -15.15
N TRP A 75 -16.19 -7.59 -13.96
CA TRP A 75 -15.70 -6.86 -12.80
C TRP A 75 -14.35 -6.20 -13.09
N LEU A 76 -13.37 -6.95 -13.63
CA LEU A 76 -12.06 -6.41 -14.01
C LEU A 76 -12.17 -5.28 -15.03
N LYS A 77 -13.03 -5.43 -16.05
CA LYS A 77 -13.25 -4.38 -17.05
C LYS A 77 -13.81 -3.11 -16.41
N ARG A 78 -14.80 -3.23 -15.50
CA ARG A 78 -15.36 -2.09 -14.77
C ARG A 78 -14.33 -1.46 -13.83
N PHE A 79 -13.54 -2.28 -13.15
CA PHE A 79 -12.45 -1.85 -12.29
C PHE A 79 -11.42 -1.04 -13.08
N ASP A 80 -10.91 -1.54 -14.20
CA ASP A 80 -9.89 -0.83 -15.01
C ASP A 80 -10.42 0.51 -15.55
N GLN A 81 -11.68 0.55 -15.98
CA GLN A 81 -12.32 1.79 -16.44
C GLN A 81 -12.42 2.82 -15.32
N GLU A 82 -12.94 2.41 -14.17
CA GLU A 82 -13.14 3.29 -13.03
C GLU A 82 -11.80 3.73 -12.41
N ALA A 83 -10.84 2.82 -12.27
CA ALA A 83 -9.49 3.12 -11.82
C ALA A 83 -8.82 4.13 -12.77
N GLY A 84 -8.98 3.97 -14.09
CA GLY A 84 -8.48 4.92 -15.08
C GLY A 84 -9.11 6.33 -14.93
N SER A 85 -10.41 6.41 -14.66
CA SER A 85 -11.09 7.69 -14.41
C SER A 85 -10.64 8.34 -13.10
N LEU A 86 -10.58 7.58 -12.00
CA LEU A 86 -10.19 8.07 -10.68
C LEU A 86 -8.69 8.42 -10.60
N LYS A 87 -7.84 7.75 -11.40
CA LYS A 87 -6.40 8.05 -11.53
C LYS A 87 -6.19 9.51 -11.95
N LYS A 88 -6.92 9.95 -12.98
CA LYS A 88 -6.89 11.34 -13.48
C LYS A 88 -7.37 12.33 -12.41
N MET A 89 -8.45 12.01 -11.69
CA MET A 89 -8.96 12.87 -10.61
C MET A 89 -8.04 12.93 -9.39
N SER A 90 -7.20 11.91 -9.19
CA SER A 90 -6.20 11.86 -8.13
C SER A 90 -4.90 12.58 -8.50
N GLY A 91 -4.79 13.14 -9.72
CA GLY A 91 -3.63 13.89 -10.17
C GLY A 91 -2.44 13.01 -10.58
N ILE A 92 -2.70 11.75 -10.95
CA ILE A 92 -1.73 10.83 -11.54
C ILE A 92 -1.93 10.87 -13.05
N ASN A 93 -1.00 11.49 -13.76
CA ASN A 93 -1.07 11.62 -15.22
C ASN A 93 -0.44 10.42 -15.93
N ASP A 94 0.60 9.85 -15.34
CA ASP A 94 1.31 8.69 -15.88
C ASP A 94 0.56 7.39 -15.58
N ASP A 95 1.07 6.29 -16.13
CA ASP A 95 0.58 4.96 -15.77
C ASP A 95 1.00 4.54 -14.36
N LEU A 96 0.15 3.73 -13.73
CA LEU A 96 0.48 3.13 -12.45
C LEU A 96 1.63 2.15 -12.68
N THR A 97 2.61 2.21 -11.79
CA THR A 97 3.63 1.17 -11.71
C THR A 97 2.97 -0.15 -11.33
N ARG A 98 3.65 -1.26 -11.63
CA ARG A 98 3.16 -2.61 -11.30
C ARG A 98 2.77 -2.74 -9.83
N SER A 99 3.61 -2.28 -8.91
CA SER A 99 3.36 -2.36 -7.46
C SER A 99 2.11 -1.56 -7.07
N GLU A 100 1.99 -0.32 -7.57
CA GLU A 100 0.81 0.52 -7.31
C GLU A 100 -0.47 -0.15 -7.82
N TYR A 101 -0.47 -0.67 -9.04
CA TYR A 101 -1.65 -1.35 -9.60
C TYR A 101 -2.03 -2.58 -8.78
N VAL A 102 -1.05 -3.40 -8.39
CA VAL A 102 -1.26 -4.63 -7.60
C VAL A 102 -1.84 -4.32 -6.22
N GLU A 103 -1.38 -3.27 -5.55
CA GLU A 103 -1.95 -2.86 -4.26
C GLU A 103 -3.40 -2.37 -4.43
N VAL A 104 -3.64 -1.50 -5.41
CA VAL A 104 -4.97 -0.92 -5.66
C VAL A 104 -6.01 -1.99 -5.99
N ILE A 105 -5.65 -2.98 -6.81
CA ILE A 105 -6.58 -4.08 -7.12
C ILE A 105 -6.77 -5.03 -5.94
N LYS A 106 -5.70 -5.34 -5.19
CA LYS A 106 -5.78 -6.20 -4.00
C LYS A 106 -6.72 -5.63 -2.95
N ASP A 107 -6.72 -4.32 -2.77
CA ASP A 107 -7.65 -3.59 -1.89
C ASP A 107 -9.13 -3.74 -2.28
N LYS A 108 -9.42 -4.08 -3.54
CA LYS A 108 -10.78 -4.29 -4.06
C LYS A 108 -11.16 -5.76 -4.16
N LEU A 109 -10.32 -6.67 -3.68
CA LEU A 109 -10.62 -8.09 -3.55
C LEU A 109 -10.96 -8.41 -2.09
N GLU A 110 -12.03 -9.17 -1.87
CA GLU A 110 -12.34 -9.67 -0.53
C GLU A 110 -11.23 -10.61 -0.03
N TYR A 111 -11.01 -10.62 1.29
CA TYR A 111 -9.97 -11.41 1.93
C TYR A 111 -9.92 -12.88 1.48
N GLN A 112 -11.08 -13.52 1.31
CA GLN A 112 -11.16 -14.91 0.86
C GLN A 112 -10.61 -15.09 -0.56
N VAL A 113 -10.88 -14.12 -1.44
CA VAL A 113 -10.35 -14.10 -2.81
C VAL A 113 -8.84 -13.93 -2.80
N VAL A 114 -8.32 -13.03 -1.96
CA VAL A 114 -6.87 -12.82 -1.79
C VAL A 114 -6.19 -14.11 -1.31
N LYS A 115 -6.76 -14.78 -0.29
CA LYS A 115 -6.23 -16.06 0.21
C LYS A 115 -6.24 -17.18 -0.82
N ARG A 116 -7.28 -17.22 -1.65
CA ARG A 116 -7.34 -18.18 -2.76
C ARG A 116 -6.26 -17.90 -3.81
N LEU A 117 -5.98 -16.63 -4.10
CA LEU A 117 -4.90 -16.25 -5.01
C LEU A 117 -3.52 -16.55 -4.42
N ASP A 118 -3.32 -16.34 -3.11
CA ASP A 118 -2.09 -16.76 -2.41
C ASP A 118 -1.81 -18.25 -2.65
N ALA A 119 -2.83 -19.10 -2.48
CA ALA A 119 -2.69 -20.54 -2.74
C ALA A 119 -2.35 -20.86 -4.21
N VAL A 120 -2.99 -20.16 -5.16
CA VAL A 120 -2.70 -20.29 -6.60
C VAL A 120 -1.26 -19.88 -6.93
N PHE A 121 -0.77 -18.80 -6.30
CA PHE A 121 0.57 -18.29 -6.49
C PHE A 121 1.64 -19.26 -5.98
N ILE A 122 1.40 -19.89 -4.83
CA ILE A 122 2.25 -20.94 -4.26
C ILE A 122 2.24 -22.20 -5.14
N ALA A 123 1.08 -22.57 -5.71
CA ALA A 123 0.94 -23.76 -6.54
C ALA A 123 1.61 -23.65 -7.93
N LYS A 124 1.96 -22.43 -8.39
CA LYS A 124 2.69 -22.22 -9.64
C LYS A 124 4.17 -22.59 -9.51
N ARG A 125 4.78 -22.96 -10.64
CA ARG A 125 6.20 -23.32 -10.76
C ARG A 125 6.83 -22.45 -11.87
N PRO A 126 7.74 -21.52 -11.56
CA PRO A 126 8.16 -21.11 -10.22
C PRO A 126 7.02 -20.45 -9.43
N ALA A 127 7.13 -20.47 -8.10
CA ALA A 127 6.17 -19.82 -7.22
C ALA A 127 6.18 -18.31 -7.47
N ILE A 128 4.99 -17.70 -7.52
CA ILE A 128 4.83 -16.28 -7.76
C ILE A 128 4.53 -15.59 -6.42
N THR A 129 4.94 -14.33 -6.25
CA THR A 129 4.56 -13.50 -5.09
C THR A 129 3.83 -12.25 -5.57
N TRP A 130 3.08 -11.59 -4.68
CA TRP A 130 2.45 -10.30 -5.00
C TRP A 130 3.45 -9.22 -5.41
N GLU A 131 4.69 -9.31 -4.93
CA GLU A 131 5.76 -8.38 -5.28
C GLU A 131 6.33 -8.65 -6.68
N ALA A 132 6.30 -9.90 -7.13
CA ALA A 132 6.86 -10.32 -8.42
C ALA A 132 5.81 -10.35 -9.54
N VAL A 133 4.54 -10.55 -9.23
CA VAL A 133 3.47 -10.77 -10.22
C VAL A 133 3.29 -9.58 -11.15
N THR A 134 3.28 -9.84 -12.46
CA THR A 134 2.97 -8.80 -13.46
C THR A 134 1.46 -8.55 -13.53
N THR A 135 1.05 -7.38 -14.00
CA THR A 135 -0.37 -7.03 -14.20
C THR A 135 -1.10 -8.06 -15.08
N VAL A 136 -0.42 -8.54 -16.13
CA VAL A 136 -0.97 -9.53 -17.07
C VAL A 136 -1.15 -10.89 -16.39
N GLU A 137 -0.16 -11.33 -15.60
CA GLU A 137 -0.25 -12.60 -14.87
C GLU A 137 -1.34 -12.54 -13.80
N LEU A 138 -1.48 -11.43 -13.09
CA LEU A 138 -2.53 -11.24 -12.09
C LEU A 138 -3.91 -11.33 -12.73
N HIS A 139 -4.14 -10.60 -13.83
CA HIS A 139 -5.37 -10.69 -14.62
C HIS A 139 -5.66 -12.12 -15.07
N THR A 140 -4.63 -12.81 -15.55
CA THR A 140 -4.75 -14.20 -16.01
C THR A 140 -5.12 -15.12 -14.85
N CYS A 141 -4.51 -14.94 -13.68
CA CYS A 141 -4.81 -15.73 -12.49
C CYS A 141 -6.24 -15.50 -12.01
N LEU A 142 -6.69 -14.24 -11.95
CA LEU A 142 -8.07 -13.88 -11.61
C LEU A 142 -9.06 -14.53 -12.58
N LYS A 143 -8.86 -14.36 -13.89
CA LYS A 143 -9.75 -14.91 -14.93
C LYS A 143 -9.72 -16.44 -15.01
N LYS A 144 -8.62 -17.10 -14.65
CA LYS A 144 -8.52 -18.57 -14.74
C LYS A 144 -9.11 -19.26 -13.51
N ASN A 145 -8.88 -18.70 -12.32
CA ASN A 145 -9.19 -19.38 -11.07
C ASN A 145 -10.51 -18.93 -10.43
N LEU A 146 -11.04 -17.75 -10.82
CA LEU A 146 -12.27 -17.19 -10.24
C LEU A 146 -13.41 -17.08 -11.25
N ASP A 147 -13.19 -17.47 -12.52
CA ASP A 147 -14.26 -17.51 -13.52
C ASP A 147 -15.08 -18.80 -13.31
N PRO A 148 -16.35 -18.70 -12.89
CA PRO A 148 -17.16 -19.87 -12.51
C PRO A 148 -17.30 -20.88 -13.66
N LYS A 149 -17.25 -20.42 -14.92
CA LYS A 149 -17.28 -21.30 -16.10
C LYS A 149 -16.07 -22.23 -16.19
N LYS A 150 -14.90 -21.79 -15.71
CA LYS A 150 -13.67 -22.60 -15.71
C LYS A 150 -13.56 -23.51 -14.50
N LEU A 151 -14.15 -23.12 -13.37
CA LEU A 151 -14.20 -23.97 -12.18
C LEU A 151 -15.08 -25.20 -12.40
N MET A 152 -16.23 -25.02 -13.04
CA MET A 152 -17.08 -26.15 -13.45
C MET A 152 -16.30 -27.09 -14.39
N SER A 153 -15.65 -26.57 -15.42
CA SER A 153 -14.86 -27.41 -16.35
C SER A 153 -13.73 -28.21 -15.65
N ALA A 154 -13.06 -27.63 -14.64
CA ALA A 154 -12.01 -28.34 -13.90
C ALA A 154 -12.57 -29.44 -12.98
N VAL A 155 -13.72 -29.20 -12.34
CA VAL A 155 -14.40 -30.17 -11.46
C VAL A 155 -15.01 -31.32 -12.26
N TYR A 156 -15.60 -31.04 -13.42
CA TYR A 156 -16.13 -32.09 -14.31
C TYR A 156 -15.03 -33.00 -14.87
N CYS A 157 -13.83 -32.47 -15.16
CA CYS A 157 -12.70 -33.32 -15.57
C CYS A 157 -12.12 -34.16 -14.42
N ALA A 158 -12.11 -33.64 -13.18
CA ALA A 158 -11.62 -34.41 -12.03
C ALA A 158 -12.56 -35.57 -11.68
N ASN A 159 -13.88 -35.40 -11.83
CA ASN A 159 -14.87 -36.44 -11.54
C ASN A 159 -15.02 -37.49 -12.65
N LEU A 160 -14.61 -37.19 -13.89
CA LEU A 160 -14.58 -38.19 -14.97
C LEU A 160 -13.37 -39.14 -14.88
N VAL A 161 -12.30 -38.76 -14.17
CA VAL A 161 -11.10 -39.61 -13.97
C VAL A 161 -11.25 -40.57 -12.77
N GLN A 162 -12.30 -40.42 -11.95
CA GLN A 162 -12.60 -41.36 -10.86
C GLN A 162 -13.67 -42.41 -11.21
N ILE A 163 -14.12 -42.44 -12.47
CA ILE A 163 -15.05 -43.44 -13.00
C ILE A 163 -14.38 -44.16 -14.19
N GLU A 164 -13.20 -44.74 -13.96
CA GLU A 164 -12.63 -45.83 -14.75
C GLU A 164 -11.91 -46.82 -13.83
#